data_AF-A0A840GGW1-F1
#
_entry.id   AF-A0A840GGW1-F1
#
_cell.length_a   1.000
_cell.length_b   1.000
_cell.length_c   1.000
_cell.angle_alpha   90.00
_cell.angle_beta   90.00
_cell.angle_gamma   90.00
#
_symmetry.space_group_name_H-M   'P 1'
#
loop_
_entity.id
_entity.type
_entity.pdbx_description
1 polymer ?
#
loop_
_entity_poly.entity_id
_entity_poly.type
_entity_poly.pdbx_seq_one_letter_code
_entity_poly.pdbx_strand_id
1 'polypeptide(L)'
;MNETFSNRPEDFLNKGLRAAVGLLPVVGNPLVEFLAFAIGDPAQERRDDFIRGIFEQATQLQVAFDQLRAENLRVNAQFQATFLDAVRLAATSATADRKTILQNAVLNSAIASLDESLRLKLVDVLARMTPAHVRLLQAIASRPGPLEDFVVDDDQSAFEFKHALLTDMYSTFLIRNNQSMIGERTIQEQTASAHVRLTDLGQRFLEFVRAPQTPT
;
A
#
# COMPACT_ATOMS: atom_id res chain seq x y z
N MET A 1 -48.11 -16.39 -40.74
CA MET A 1 -47.40 -15.12 -40.99
C MET A 1 -46.61 -14.84 -39.72
N ASN A 2 -45.32 -15.19 -39.66
CA ASN A 2 -44.16 -14.38 -40.08
C ASN A 2 -44.15 -12.99 -39.41
N GLU A 3 -43.10 -12.48 -38.79
CA GLU A 3 -41.76 -12.97 -38.46
C GLU A 3 -41.13 -11.91 -37.50
N THR A 4 -40.25 -12.37 -36.60
CA THR A 4 -39.02 -11.72 -36.06
C THR A 4 -39.04 -10.28 -35.50
N PHE A 5 -38.78 -10.17 -34.18
CA PHE A 5 -37.44 -9.78 -33.70
C PHE A 5 -37.09 -10.60 -32.44
N SER A 6 -36.06 -11.42 -32.60
CA SER A 6 -35.37 -12.18 -31.57
C SER A 6 -34.59 -11.22 -30.68
N ASN A 7 -34.89 -11.19 -29.39
CA ASN A 7 -33.92 -10.87 -28.34
C ASN A 7 -34.17 -11.86 -27.21
N ARG A 8 -33.33 -12.88 -27.16
CA ARG A 8 -33.41 -13.91 -26.14
C ARG A 8 -33.15 -13.26 -24.77
N PRO A 9 -33.86 -13.66 -23.70
CA PRO A 9 -33.56 -13.25 -22.33
C PRO A 9 -32.15 -13.68 -21.85
N GLU A 10 -31.42 -14.41 -22.69
CA GLU A 10 -30.05 -14.88 -22.50
C GLU A 10 -28.98 -13.77 -22.66
N ASP A 11 -29.30 -12.65 -23.32
CA ASP A 11 -28.32 -11.58 -23.58
C ASP A 11 -28.25 -10.49 -22.50
N PHE A 12 -29.31 -10.29 -21.72
CA PHE A 12 -29.28 -9.36 -20.57
C PHE A 12 -28.72 -10.01 -19.29
N LEU A 13 -28.82 -11.34 -19.17
CA LEU A 13 -28.38 -12.07 -17.99
C LEU A 13 -26.84 -12.24 -17.94
N ASN A 14 -26.16 -12.14 -19.09
CA ASN A 14 -24.72 -12.41 -19.20
C ASN A 14 -23.79 -11.20 -18.94
N LYS A 15 -24.29 -9.97 -18.75
CA LYS A 15 -23.42 -8.78 -18.60
C LYS A 15 -23.52 -8.03 -17.26
N GLY A 16 -24.48 -8.34 -16.39
CA GLY A 16 -24.60 -7.69 -15.07
C GLY A 16 -24.45 -8.62 -13.86
N LEU A 17 -24.82 -9.90 -14.00
CA LEU A 17 -24.95 -10.80 -12.85
C LEU A 17 -23.61 -11.41 -12.37
N ARG A 18 -22.58 -11.48 -13.22
CA ARG A 18 -21.27 -12.03 -12.84
C ARG A 18 -20.38 -11.07 -12.04
N ALA A 19 -20.75 -9.80 -11.93
CA ALA A 19 -20.00 -8.82 -11.15
C ALA A 19 -20.43 -8.76 -9.67
N ALA A 20 -21.64 -9.23 -9.33
CA ALA A 20 -22.18 -9.19 -7.97
C ALA A 20 -22.29 -10.58 -7.30
N VAL A 21 -22.34 -11.65 -8.09
CA VAL A 21 -22.41 -13.04 -7.60
C VAL A 21 -21.02 -13.61 -7.25
N GLY A 22 -19.97 -12.78 -7.13
CA GLY A 22 -18.65 -13.21 -6.63
C GLY A 22 -18.53 -13.22 -5.10
N LEU A 23 -19.57 -12.77 -4.39
CA LEU A 23 -19.67 -12.67 -2.93
C LEU A 23 -20.24 -13.93 -2.25
N LEU A 24 -20.26 -15.08 -2.95
CA LEU A 24 -21.07 -16.24 -2.57
C LEU A 24 -20.65 -16.94 -1.27
N PRO A 25 -21.65 -17.38 -0.48
CA PRO A 25 -21.71 -18.74 0.02
C PRO A 25 -22.67 -19.56 -0.87
N VAL A 26 -22.13 -20.45 -1.71
CA VAL A 26 -22.94 -21.52 -2.35
C VAL A 26 -22.90 -22.73 -1.43
N VAL A 27 -23.95 -22.91 -0.65
CA VAL A 27 -24.16 -24.07 0.22
C VAL A 27 -24.57 -25.28 -0.64
N GLY A 28 -23.86 -26.41 -0.51
CA GLY A 28 -24.39 -27.73 -0.91
C GLY A 28 -23.52 -28.64 -1.79
N ASN A 29 -22.24 -28.35 -2.05
CA ASN A 29 -21.36 -29.25 -2.81
C ASN A 29 -20.27 -29.86 -1.90
N PRO A 30 -20.08 -31.20 -1.86
CA PRO A 30 -19.02 -31.87 -1.11
C PRO A 30 -17.60 -31.34 -1.40
N LEU A 31 -17.37 -30.78 -2.60
CA LEU A 31 -16.11 -30.14 -2.96
C LEU A 31 -15.91 -28.78 -2.28
N VAL A 32 -16.99 -28.04 -2.01
CA VAL A 32 -16.98 -26.76 -1.28
C VAL A 32 -16.78 -26.99 0.21
N GLU A 33 -17.31 -28.08 0.74
CA GLU A 33 -17.10 -28.49 2.14
C GLU A 33 -15.65 -28.93 2.39
N PHE A 34 -15.02 -29.62 1.43
CA PHE A 34 -13.58 -29.92 1.47
C PHE A 34 -12.71 -28.65 1.33
N LEU A 35 -13.08 -27.70 0.46
CA LEU A 35 -12.40 -26.41 0.35
C LEU A 35 -12.54 -25.59 1.63
N ALA A 36 -13.74 -25.44 2.20
CA ALA A 36 -13.97 -24.72 3.45
C ALA A 36 -13.30 -25.40 4.67
N PHE A 37 -13.16 -26.73 4.66
CA PHE A 37 -12.49 -27.49 5.72
C PHE A 37 -10.96 -27.48 5.60
N ALA A 38 -10.40 -27.49 4.39
CA ALA A 38 -8.96 -27.36 4.14
C ALA A 38 -8.47 -25.90 4.19
N ILE A 39 -9.39 -24.96 3.97
CA ILE A 39 -9.22 -23.50 3.87
C ILE A 39 -10.25 -22.90 4.82
N GLY A 40 -10.12 -23.11 6.14
CA GLY A 40 -10.88 -22.29 7.10
C GLY A 40 -10.55 -20.83 6.78
N ASP A 41 -11.53 -20.00 6.41
CA ASP A 41 -11.34 -18.78 5.60
C ASP A 41 -10.05 -18.01 5.98
N PRO A 42 -8.90 -18.26 5.32
CA PRO A 42 -7.60 -17.73 5.76
C PRO A 42 -7.56 -16.23 5.61
N ALA A 43 -8.46 -15.66 4.83
CA ALA A 43 -8.65 -14.23 4.78
C ALA A 43 -9.24 -13.71 6.09
N GLN A 44 -10.16 -14.43 6.75
CA GLN A 44 -10.65 -14.06 8.11
C GLN A 44 -9.54 -14.16 9.13
N GLU A 45 -8.79 -15.27 9.17
CA GLU A 45 -7.69 -15.43 10.13
C GLU A 45 -6.63 -14.33 9.95
N ARG A 46 -6.23 -14.04 8.71
CA ARG A 46 -5.30 -12.93 8.41
C ARG A 46 -5.86 -11.57 8.82
N ARG A 47 -7.16 -11.33 8.63
CA ARG A 47 -7.82 -10.09 9.04
C ARG A 47 -7.85 -9.97 10.56
N ASP A 48 -8.25 -11.01 11.26
CA ASP A 48 -8.33 -11.02 12.73
C ASP A 48 -6.96 -10.82 13.35
N ASP A 49 -5.94 -11.52 12.84
CA ASP A 49 -4.56 -11.34 13.28
C ASP A 49 -4.02 -9.93 12.94
N PHE A 50 -4.46 -9.34 11.83
CA PHE A 50 -4.09 -7.96 11.47
C PHE A 50 -4.70 -6.95 12.44
N ILE A 51 -6.00 -7.07 12.71
CA ILE A 51 -6.74 -6.20 13.63
C ILE A 51 -6.19 -6.34 15.06
N ARG A 52 -5.94 -7.58 15.51
CA ARG A 52 -5.32 -7.85 16.82
C ARG A 52 -3.98 -7.14 16.95
N GLY A 53 -3.12 -7.22 15.93
CA GLY A 53 -1.82 -6.55 15.96
C GLY A 53 -1.91 -5.01 15.95
N ILE A 54 -2.96 -4.41 15.37
CA ILE A 54 -3.22 -2.96 15.51
C ILE A 54 -3.62 -2.64 16.94
N PHE A 55 -4.55 -3.42 17.52
CA PHE A 55 -5.02 -3.22 18.89
C PHE A 55 -3.88 -3.32 19.91
N GLU A 56 -3.03 -4.35 19.80
CA GLU A 56 -1.88 -4.55 20.67
C GLU A 56 -0.90 -3.37 20.59
N GLN A 57 -0.54 -2.93 19.37
CA GLN A 57 0.35 -1.79 19.18
C GLN A 57 -0.26 -0.47 19.66
N ALA A 58 -1.54 -0.21 19.37
CA ALA A 58 -2.22 0.98 19.85
C ALA A 58 -2.26 1.02 21.39
N THR A 59 -2.53 -0.13 22.03
CA THR A 59 -2.54 -0.26 23.50
C THR A 59 -1.17 -0.01 24.13
N GLN A 60 -0.09 -0.40 23.45
CA GLN A 60 1.28 -0.12 23.91
C GLN A 60 1.65 1.35 23.71
N LEU A 61 1.31 1.91 22.54
CA LEU A 61 1.73 3.25 22.12
C LEU A 61 0.86 4.37 22.69
N GLN A 62 -0.36 4.11 23.17
CA GLN A 62 -1.22 5.12 23.80
C GLN A 62 -0.62 5.75 25.06
N VAL A 63 0.42 5.13 25.65
CA VAL A 63 1.21 5.72 26.74
C VAL A 63 2.00 6.95 26.26
N ALA A 64 2.40 6.95 24.99
CA ALA A 64 3.17 8.03 24.36
C ALA A 64 2.31 8.92 23.45
N PHE A 65 1.19 8.41 22.94
CA PHE A 65 0.30 9.10 21.99
C PHE A 65 -1.16 9.06 22.45
N ASP A 66 -1.63 10.15 23.03
CA ASP A 66 -3.03 10.30 23.46
C ASP A 66 -4.03 10.06 22.31
N GLN A 67 -3.64 10.34 21.06
CA GLN A 67 -4.44 10.10 19.85
C GLN A 67 -4.82 8.62 19.66
N LEU A 68 -4.05 7.70 20.24
CA LEU A 68 -4.29 6.26 20.15
C LEU A 68 -5.22 5.71 21.24
N ARG A 69 -5.72 6.56 22.15
CA ARG A 69 -6.77 6.15 23.09
C ARG A 69 -8.08 5.85 22.36
N ALA A 70 -8.83 4.88 22.88
CA ALA A 70 -10.02 4.35 22.22
C ALA A 70 -11.06 5.44 21.89
N GLU A 71 -11.28 6.39 22.78
CA GLU A 71 -12.18 7.53 22.61
C GLU A 71 -11.77 8.45 21.46
N ASN A 72 -10.46 8.64 21.25
CA ASN A 72 -9.91 9.49 20.19
C ASN A 72 -9.94 8.77 18.84
N LEU A 73 -9.60 7.48 18.82
CA LEU A 73 -9.70 6.64 17.61
C LEU A 73 -11.14 6.54 17.10
N ARG A 74 -12.12 6.49 18.01
CA ARG A 74 -13.55 6.42 17.66
C ARG A 74 -14.07 7.65 16.92
N VAL A 75 -13.45 8.81 17.10
CA VAL A 75 -13.87 10.05 16.42
C VAL A 75 -12.90 10.49 15.33
N ASN A 76 -11.78 9.78 15.15
CA ASN A 76 -10.79 10.09 14.12
C ASN A 76 -11.17 9.46 12.77
N ALA A 77 -11.76 10.27 11.88
CA ALA A 77 -12.19 9.82 10.55
C ALA A 77 -11.02 9.35 9.67
N GLN A 78 -9.84 9.95 9.79
CA GLN A 78 -8.66 9.58 9.00
C GLN A 78 -8.14 8.20 9.39
N PHE A 79 -8.13 7.91 10.69
CA PHE A 79 -7.85 6.59 11.23
C PHE A 79 -8.85 5.55 10.73
N GLN A 80 -10.16 5.83 10.84
CA GLN A 80 -11.19 4.89 10.41
C GLN A 80 -11.10 4.55 8.92
N ALA A 81 -10.93 5.56 8.07
CA ALA A 81 -10.78 5.36 6.64
C ALA A 81 -9.53 4.54 6.30
N THR A 82 -8.38 4.91 6.89
CA THR A 82 -7.12 4.19 6.68
C THR A 82 -7.19 2.75 7.20
N PHE A 83 -7.84 2.52 8.34
CA PHE A 83 -8.09 1.20 8.89
C PHE A 83 -8.87 0.31 7.93
N LEU A 84 -9.97 0.82 7.36
CA LEU A 84 -10.78 0.06 6.39
C LEU A 84 -9.98 -0.29 5.13
N ASP A 85 -9.21 0.68 4.61
CA ASP A 85 -8.35 0.45 3.43
C ASP A 85 -7.26 -0.58 3.74
N ALA A 86 -6.60 -0.47 4.89
CA ALA A 86 -5.54 -1.38 5.30
C ALA A 86 -6.04 -2.79 5.59
N VAL A 87 -7.24 -2.97 6.17
CA VAL A 87 -7.86 -4.30 6.36
C VAL A 87 -8.10 -4.99 5.02
N ARG A 88 -8.56 -4.25 4.00
CA ARG A 88 -8.75 -4.79 2.64
C ARG A 88 -7.41 -5.22 2.03
N LEU A 89 -6.37 -4.41 2.17
CA LEU A 89 -5.02 -4.73 1.70
C LEU A 89 -4.39 -5.90 2.46
N ALA A 90 -4.66 -6.04 3.76
CA ALA A 90 -4.13 -7.11 4.59
C ALA A 90 -4.78 -8.46 4.25
N ALA A 91 -6.06 -8.49 3.90
CA ALA A 91 -6.78 -9.72 3.56
C ALA A 91 -6.15 -10.47 2.36
N THR A 92 -5.52 -9.73 1.45
CA THR A 92 -4.85 -10.26 0.24
C THR A 92 -3.33 -10.39 0.38
N SER A 93 -2.76 -10.02 1.54
CA SER A 93 -1.31 -10.04 1.76
C SER A 93 -0.87 -11.30 2.52
N ALA A 94 0.24 -11.90 2.08
CA ALA A 94 0.80 -13.11 2.71
C ALA A 94 2.03 -12.85 3.60
N THR A 95 2.64 -11.65 3.56
CA THR A 95 3.93 -11.39 4.24
C THR A 95 3.78 -10.60 5.54
N ALA A 96 4.59 -10.97 6.54
CA ALA A 96 4.64 -10.28 7.84
C ALA A 96 5.11 -8.82 7.69
N ASP A 97 6.16 -8.57 6.88
CA ASP A 97 6.65 -7.21 6.61
C ASP A 97 5.54 -6.29 6.09
N ARG A 98 4.73 -6.78 5.16
CA ARG A 98 3.62 -6.01 4.59
C ARG A 98 2.56 -5.72 5.64
N LYS A 99 2.25 -6.70 6.49
CA LYS A 99 1.34 -6.54 7.62
C LYS A 99 1.82 -5.43 8.56
N THR A 100 3.09 -5.43 8.94
CA THR A 100 3.69 -4.38 9.79
C THR A 100 3.62 -2.99 9.15
N ILE A 101 3.94 -2.88 7.86
CA ILE A 101 3.82 -1.62 7.11
C ILE A 101 2.38 -1.07 7.14
N LEU A 102 1.39 -1.94 6.92
CA LEU A 102 -0.03 -1.56 6.95
C LEU A 102 -0.48 -1.16 8.37
N GLN A 103 -0.01 -1.86 9.41
CA GLN A 103 -0.31 -1.52 10.80
C GLN A 103 0.26 -0.14 11.17
N ASN A 104 1.51 0.12 10.79
CA ASN A 104 2.15 1.41 10.99
C ASN A 104 1.36 2.54 10.30
N ALA A 105 0.94 2.33 9.05
CA ALA A 105 0.11 3.30 8.31
C ALA A 105 -1.18 3.64 9.05
N VAL A 106 -1.86 2.62 9.60
CA VAL A 106 -3.06 2.83 10.41
C VAL A 106 -2.75 3.65 11.66
N LEU A 107 -1.72 3.29 12.44
CA LEU A 107 -1.38 4.00 13.67
C LEU A 107 -0.94 5.45 13.39
N ASN A 108 -0.10 5.64 12.38
CA ASN A 108 0.38 6.97 11.99
C ASN A 108 -0.75 7.84 11.42
N SER A 109 -1.79 7.26 10.81
CA SER A 109 -2.98 8.03 10.39
C SER A 109 -3.79 8.60 11.55
N ALA A 110 -3.68 8.00 12.75
CA ALA A 110 -4.26 8.55 13.97
C ALA A 110 -3.36 9.61 14.61
N ILE A 111 -2.05 9.36 14.64
CA ILE A 111 -1.05 10.22 15.27
C ILE A 111 -0.84 11.50 14.47
N ALA A 112 -0.63 11.37 13.15
CA ALA A 112 -0.48 12.49 12.26
C ALA A 112 -1.86 13.01 11.86
N SER A 113 -2.10 14.30 12.06
CA SER A 113 -3.26 14.97 11.45
C SER A 113 -3.01 15.08 9.95
N LEU A 114 -3.61 14.17 9.18
CA LEU A 114 -3.59 14.17 7.72
C LEU A 114 -4.83 14.86 7.19
N ASP A 115 -4.69 15.71 6.18
CA ASP A 115 -5.83 16.10 5.37
C ASP A 115 -6.27 14.94 4.47
N GLU A 116 -7.55 14.94 4.08
CA GLU A 116 -8.14 13.84 3.32
C GLU A 116 -7.46 13.59 1.97
N SER A 117 -7.01 14.66 1.29
CA SER A 117 -6.38 14.53 -0.02
C SER A 117 -5.01 13.86 0.10
N LEU A 118 -4.23 14.25 1.12
CA LEU A 118 -2.97 13.60 1.43
C LEU A 118 -3.18 12.15 1.87
N ARG A 119 -4.15 11.86 2.75
CA ARG A 119 -4.47 10.48 3.16
C ARG A 119 -4.79 9.60 1.95
N LEU A 120 -5.67 10.05 1.07
CA LEU A 120 -6.03 9.31 -0.15
C LEU A 120 -4.80 9.03 -1.01
N LYS A 121 -3.92 10.02 -1.19
CA LYS A 121 -2.69 9.83 -1.96
C LYS A 121 -1.74 8.83 -1.29
N LEU A 122 -1.55 8.91 0.03
CA LEU A 122 -0.69 8.00 0.78
C LEU A 122 -1.22 6.56 0.75
N VAL A 123 -2.53 6.36 0.83
CA VAL A 123 -3.15 5.03 0.72
C VAL A 123 -3.04 4.46 -0.70
N ASP A 124 -3.19 5.28 -1.74
CA ASP A 124 -2.98 4.88 -3.14
C ASP A 124 -1.52 4.43 -3.39
N VAL A 125 -0.55 5.15 -2.82
CA VAL A 125 0.85 4.71 -2.83
C VAL A 125 1.02 3.42 -2.03
N LEU A 126 0.46 3.37 -0.81
CA LEU A 126 0.55 2.21 0.08
C LEU A 126 0.09 0.95 -0.62
N ALA A 127 -1.03 0.98 -1.36
CA ALA A 127 -1.58 -0.16 -2.08
C ALA A 127 -0.63 -0.75 -3.12
N ARG A 128 0.19 0.07 -3.79
CA ARG A 128 1.12 -0.34 -4.85
C ARG A 128 2.50 -0.75 -4.36
N MET A 129 2.97 -0.16 -3.25
CA MET A 129 4.33 -0.37 -2.77
C MET A 129 4.47 -1.72 -2.05
N THR A 130 5.54 -2.45 -2.35
CA THR A 130 5.94 -3.68 -1.65
C THR A 130 6.90 -3.37 -0.48
N PRO A 131 7.17 -4.33 0.43
CA PRO A 131 8.21 -4.15 1.45
C PRO A 131 9.59 -3.79 0.89
N ALA A 132 9.92 -4.26 -0.33
CA ALA A 132 11.17 -3.93 -0.98
C ALA A 132 11.26 -2.44 -1.34
N HIS A 133 10.15 -1.83 -1.80
CA HIS A 133 10.08 -0.39 -2.03
C HIS A 133 10.34 0.40 -0.76
N VAL A 134 9.72 0.00 0.37
CA VAL A 134 9.90 0.70 1.65
C VAL A 134 11.35 0.61 2.13
N ARG A 135 11.99 -0.55 2.02
CA ARG A 135 13.42 -0.71 2.37
C ARG A 135 14.33 0.16 1.50
N LEU A 136 14.07 0.22 0.19
CA LEU A 136 14.85 1.05 -0.71
C LEU A 136 14.64 2.54 -0.43
N LEU A 137 13.40 2.96 -0.18
CA LEU A 137 13.07 4.33 0.21
C LEU A 137 13.77 4.73 1.52
N GLN A 138 13.84 3.83 2.50
CA GLN A 138 14.60 4.01 3.74
C GLN A 138 16.10 4.18 3.49
N ALA A 139 16.67 3.37 2.58
CA ALA A 139 18.07 3.48 2.20
C ALA A 139 18.38 4.85 1.57
N ILE A 140 17.54 5.30 0.64
CA ILE A 140 17.66 6.62 0.00
C ILE A 140 17.53 7.75 1.05
N ALA A 141 16.59 7.63 1.98
CA ALA A 141 16.42 8.63 3.04
C ALA A 141 17.63 8.71 3.98
N SER A 142 18.24 7.56 4.29
CA SER A 142 19.38 7.47 5.22
C SER A 142 20.68 7.94 4.59
N ARG A 143 20.85 7.71 3.28
CA ARG A 143 22.02 8.13 2.52
C ARG A 143 21.59 8.55 1.11
N PRO A 144 21.22 9.83 0.90
CA PRO A 144 21.00 10.34 -0.44
C PRO A 144 22.29 10.28 -1.25
N GLY A 145 22.21 9.90 -2.52
CA GLY A 145 23.40 9.69 -3.35
C GLY A 145 23.08 9.55 -4.84
N PRO A 146 24.11 9.33 -5.68
CA PRO A 146 23.94 8.96 -7.08
C PRO A 146 22.96 7.80 -7.27
N LEU A 147 22.22 7.78 -8.38
CA LEU A 147 21.34 6.65 -8.74
C LEU A 147 22.10 5.31 -8.75
N GLU A 148 23.33 5.33 -9.23
CA GLU A 148 24.21 4.15 -9.36
C GLU A 148 24.39 3.42 -8.02
N ASP A 149 24.50 4.14 -6.91
CA ASP A 149 24.64 3.57 -5.56
C ASP A 149 23.45 2.68 -5.15
N PHE A 150 22.30 2.83 -5.81
CA PHE A 150 21.07 2.10 -5.51
C PHE A 150 20.70 1.02 -6.54
N VAL A 151 21.33 1.01 -7.72
CA VAL A 151 20.96 0.10 -8.83
C VAL A 151 22.10 -0.82 -9.22
N VAL A 152 23.37 -0.39 -9.07
CA VAL A 152 24.52 -1.21 -9.47
C VAL A 152 24.51 -2.52 -8.68
N ASP A 153 24.49 -3.62 -9.43
CA ASP A 153 24.55 -4.98 -8.93
C ASP A 153 25.22 -5.85 -10.00
N ASP A 154 26.09 -6.76 -9.59
CA ASP A 154 26.77 -7.68 -10.51
C ASP A 154 25.79 -8.74 -11.06
N ASP A 155 24.66 -8.96 -10.37
CA ASP A 155 23.56 -9.79 -10.84
C ASP A 155 22.53 -8.97 -11.64
N GLN A 156 22.40 -9.31 -12.92
CA GLN A 156 21.44 -8.69 -13.85
C GLN A 156 19.99 -8.73 -13.31
N SER A 157 19.60 -9.81 -12.62
CA SER A 157 18.24 -9.94 -12.09
C SER A 157 17.99 -8.97 -10.94
N ALA A 158 18.98 -8.81 -10.06
CA ALA A 158 18.94 -7.85 -8.96
C ALA A 158 18.96 -6.40 -9.46
N PHE A 159 19.73 -6.11 -10.51
CA PHE A 159 19.73 -4.82 -11.19
C PHE A 159 18.33 -4.48 -11.74
N GLU A 160 17.72 -5.36 -12.52
CA GLU A 160 16.39 -5.16 -13.11
C GLU A 160 15.31 -4.98 -12.04
N PHE A 161 15.37 -5.78 -10.98
CA PHE A 161 14.45 -5.65 -9.84
C PHE A 161 14.57 -4.28 -9.16
N LYS A 162 15.79 -3.84 -8.80
CA LYS A 162 16.03 -2.52 -8.18
C LYS A 162 15.60 -1.38 -9.11
N HIS A 163 15.86 -1.50 -10.41
CA HIS A 163 15.45 -0.53 -11.41
C HIS A 163 13.92 -0.41 -11.50
N ALA A 164 13.19 -1.53 -11.45
CA ALA A 164 11.73 -1.53 -11.40
C ALA A 164 11.20 -0.82 -10.15
N LEU A 165 11.76 -1.11 -8.97
CA LEU A 165 11.38 -0.43 -7.72
C LEU A 165 11.55 1.10 -7.82
N LEU A 166 12.68 1.56 -8.38
CA LEU A 166 12.94 2.98 -8.56
C LEU A 166 11.98 3.62 -9.54
N THR A 167 11.69 2.94 -10.65
CA THR A 167 10.72 3.40 -11.65
C THR A 167 9.34 3.59 -11.02
N ASP A 168 8.90 2.64 -10.20
CA ASP A 168 7.65 2.74 -9.45
C ASP A 168 7.66 3.92 -8.46
N MET A 169 8.77 4.15 -7.75
CA MET A 169 8.91 5.30 -6.84
C MET A 169 8.95 6.65 -7.56
N TYR A 170 9.53 6.73 -8.76
CA TYR A 170 9.47 7.93 -9.60
C TYR A 170 8.06 8.20 -10.10
N SER A 171 7.36 7.18 -10.61
CA SER A 171 6.00 7.31 -11.14
C SER A 171 4.98 7.71 -10.07
N THR A 172 5.26 7.37 -8.81
CA THR A 172 4.45 7.74 -7.64
C THR A 172 4.89 9.05 -6.98
N PHE A 173 5.91 9.72 -7.54
CA PHE A 173 6.51 10.95 -7.03
C PHE A 173 7.08 10.85 -5.61
N LEU A 174 7.51 9.65 -5.18
CA LEU A 174 8.15 9.47 -3.87
C LEU A 174 9.62 9.91 -3.88
N ILE A 175 10.26 9.77 -5.02
CA ILE A 175 11.65 10.19 -5.23
C ILE A 175 11.73 11.12 -6.45
N ARG A 176 12.77 11.94 -6.46
CA ARG A 176 13.15 12.77 -7.60
C ARG A 176 14.66 12.71 -7.81
N ASN A 177 15.09 13.01 -9.03
CA ASN A 177 16.47 13.36 -9.31
C ASN A 177 16.56 14.87 -9.57
N ASN A 178 17.77 15.41 -9.43
CA ASN A 178 18.09 16.80 -9.75
C ASN A 178 18.08 17.11 -11.27
N GLN A 179 17.76 16.14 -12.14
CA GLN A 179 17.79 16.31 -13.60
C GLN A 179 16.41 16.58 -14.23
N SER A 180 15.30 16.47 -13.48
CA SER A 180 13.96 16.52 -14.09
C SER A 180 13.26 17.90 -14.09
N MET A 181 13.96 19.00 -13.82
CA MET A 181 13.36 20.35 -13.89
C MET A 181 14.30 21.35 -14.57
N ILE A 182 13.85 21.80 -15.75
CA ILE A 182 14.22 23.06 -16.45
C ILE A 182 15.45 23.01 -17.36
N GLY A 183 15.16 22.99 -18.67
CA GLY A 183 15.83 23.82 -19.67
C GLY A 183 17.18 23.34 -20.17
N GLU A 184 17.35 23.46 -21.49
CA GLU A 184 18.61 23.37 -22.22
C GLU A 184 19.80 23.88 -21.41
N ARG A 185 20.55 22.97 -20.78
CA ARG A 185 21.90 23.25 -20.29
C ARG A 185 22.86 22.23 -20.85
N THR A 186 23.98 22.79 -21.29
CA THR A 186 25.05 22.19 -22.10
C THR A 186 25.50 20.85 -21.52
N ILE A 187 25.78 19.90 -22.41
CA ILE A 187 26.18 18.50 -22.18
C ILE A 187 27.33 18.33 -21.15
N GLN A 188 28.05 19.41 -20.82
CA GLN A 188 29.20 19.41 -19.92
C GLN A 188 28.86 19.58 -18.42
N GLU A 189 27.65 20.03 -18.06
CA GLU A 189 27.18 20.07 -16.64
C GLU A 189 26.35 18.82 -16.26
N GLN A 190 26.02 17.96 -17.23
CA GLN A 190 25.13 16.80 -17.05
C GLN A 190 25.79 15.61 -16.32
N THR A 191 27.10 15.64 -16.10
CA THR A 191 27.88 14.57 -15.45
C THR A 191 27.99 14.72 -13.94
N ALA A 192 27.38 15.75 -13.33
CA ALA A 192 27.12 15.73 -11.89
C ALA A 192 26.02 14.69 -11.65
N SER A 193 26.44 13.48 -11.25
CA SER A 193 25.62 12.29 -11.03
C SER A 193 24.22 12.63 -10.51
N ALA A 194 23.20 12.09 -11.17
CA ALA A 194 21.81 12.35 -10.81
C ALA A 194 21.57 11.87 -9.37
N HIS A 195 21.46 12.80 -8.41
CA HIS A 195 21.30 12.45 -7.00
C HIS A 195 19.83 12.14 -6.71
N VAL A 196 19.56 10.91 -6.27
CA VAL A 196 18.22 10.49 -5.87
C VAL A 196 17.94 11.00 -4.47
N ARG A 197 16.79 11.66 -4.31
CA ARG A 197 16.30 12.17 -3.01
C ARG A 197 14.81 11.94 -2.88
N LEU A 198 14.33 11.83 -1.63
CA LEU A 198 12.91 11.84 -1.34
C LEU A 198 12.31 13.19 -1.71
N THR A 199 11.09 13.17 -2.25
CA THR A 199 10.22 14.34 -2.31
C THR A 199 9.54 14.55 -0.95
N ASP A 200 8.82 15.65 -0.77
CA ASP A 200 7.99 15.86 0.42
C ASP A 200 6.95 14.73 0.57
N LEU A 201 6.33 14.29 -0.54
CA LEU A 201 5.41 13.14 -0.53
C LEU A 201 6.13 11.85 -0.14
N GLY A 202 7.35 11.62 -0.64
CA GLY A 202 8.18 10.48 -0.24
C GLY A 202 8.51 10.47 1.25
N GLN A 203 8.80 11.64 1.80
CA GLN A 203 9.07 11.82 3.23
C GLN A 203 7.81 11.53 4.06
N ARG A 204 6.66 12.12 3.67
CA ARG A 204 5.35 11.85 4.30
C ARG A 204 4.96 10.38 4.21
N PHE A 205 5.20 9.73 3.07
CA PHE A 205 4.93 8.31 2.90
C PHE A 205 5.82 7.46 3.80
N LEU A 206 7.10 7.80 3.90
CA LEU A 206 8.02 7.09 4.79
C LEU A 206 7.63 7.25 6.26
N GLU A 207 7.22 8.45 6.68
CA GLU A 207 6.63 8.71 8.00
C GLU A 207 5.36 7.91 8.24
N PHE A 208 4.53 7.76 7.21
CA PHE A 208 3.28 7.01 7.27
C PHE A 208 3.52 5.52 7.51
N VAL A 209 4.52 4.90 6.88
CA VAL A 209 4.72 3.44 6.92
C VAL A 209 5.74 2.94 7.94
N ARG A 210 6.55 3.82 8.54
CA ARG A 210 7.53 3.45 9.57
C ARG A 210 6.88 3.27 10.94
N ALA A 211 7.54 2.55 11.84
CA ALA A 211 7.07 2.41 13.21
C ALA A 211 6.86 3.81 13.85
N PRO A 212 5.74 4.04 14.57
CA PRO A 212 5.50 5.31 15.26
C PRO A 212 6.68 5.70 16.14
N GLN A 213 7.21 6.90 15.95
CA GLN A 213 8.33 7.43 16.73
C GLN A 213 7.84 8.52 17.67
N THR A 214 8.17 8.42 18.95
CA THR A 214 7.91 9.48 19.92
C THR A 214 8.64 10.74 19.49
N PRO A 215 8.01 11.93 19.49
CA PRO A 215 8.74 13.17 19.28
C PRO A 215 9.86 13.27 20.34
N THR A 216 11.06 13.61 19.88
CA THR A 216 12.25 13.82 20.73
C THR A 216 12.20 15.17 21.40
#